data_AF-A0A4D6KCE0-F1
#
_entry.id   AF-A0A4D6KCE0-F1
#
_cell.length_a   1.000
_cell.length_b   1.000
_cell.length_c   1.000
_cell.angle_alpha   90.00
_cell.angle_beta   90.00
_cell.angle_gamma   90.00
#
_symmetry.space_group_name_H-M   'P 1'
#
loop_
_entity.id
_entity.type
_entity.pdbx_description
1 polymer ?
#
loop_
_entity_poly.entity_id
_entity_poly.type
_entity_poly.pdbx_seq_one_letter_code
_entity_poly.pdbx_strand_id
1 'polypeptide(L)'
;MVNTTKLLLGLTFVLVLLIVDVLVSYFTGTLGEGVATFLIQALGTVATLLFVGATFLTVRQNRKTIQELRKDREKQVVIDELQYVIQPAIDRLAGNIEKLEAGFVGWKPGDQAFPADEQWEPEGGLSIQKPLSKTQTDEAALLRSKERHPELHSELESYDTTVDDLTAAARDVVRTAGPELTAKVERDVPRFDFSRGSMSVDPPRLLSYLLDGEGREYRDLHTGWSQLLEQRGDEFRALLDEVALEERQQLRNEKRRTLAESRRLRSDLIEIRNTLQEEYGISVNEFTRENLVESAT
;
A
#
# COMPACT_ATOMS: atom_id res chain seq x y z
N MET A 1 -33.76 -0.38 16.77
CA MET A 1 -34.18 -1.64 16.11
C MET A 1 -35.56 -2.14 16.60
N VAL A 2 -36.45 -1.22 17.01
CA VAL A 2 -37.74 -1.56 17.61
C VAL A 2 -38.84 -1.09 16.66
N ASN A 3 -39.58 -2.03 16.05
CA ASN A 3 -41.06 -1.98 15.89
C ASN A 3 -41.64 -2.79 14.73
N THR A 4 -40.88 -3.27 13.75
CA THR A 4 -41.50 -3.99 12.60
C THR A 4 -42.17 -5.29 13.02
N THR A 5 -41.54 -6.08 13.89
CA THR A 5 -42.11 -7.33 14.44
C THR A 5 -43.31 -7.08 15.34
N LYS A 6 -43.26 -6.06 16.21
CA LYS A 6 -44.38 -5.68 17.09
C LYS A 6 -45.58 -5.16 16.29
N LEU A 7 -45.33 -4.40 15.22
CA LEU A 7 -46.35 -3.85 14.35
C LEU A 7 -47.00 -4.94 13.50
N LEU A 8 -46.21 -5.90 12.97
CA LEU A 8 -46.73 -7.09 12.28
C LEU A 8 -47.61 -7.97 13.18
N LEU A 9 -47.20 -8.20 14.43
CA LEU A 9 -47.99 -8.93 15.43
C LEU A 9 -49.29 -8.22 15.78
N GLY A 10 -49.25 -6.89 15.97
CA GLY A 10 -50.45 -6.10 16.23
C GLY A 10 -51.42 -6.14 15.05
N LEU A 11 -50.90 -6.06 13.82
CA LEU A 11 -51.72 -6.02 12.61
C LEU A 11 -52.35 -7.39 12.29
N THR A 12 -51.63 -8.49 12.55
CA THR A 12 -52.21 -9.84 12.48
C THR A 12 -53.27 -10.07 13.55
N PHE A 13 -53.07 -9.58 14.77
CA PHE A 13 -54.06 -9.68 15.85
C PHE A 13 -55.37 -8.95 15.49
N VAL A 14 -55.29 -7.73 14.95
CA VAL A 14 -56.46 -6.96 14.49
C VAL A 14 -57.19 -7.68 13.35
N LEU A 15 -56.45 -8.29 12.42
CA LEU A 15 -57.02 -9.00 11.29
C LEU A 15 -57.76 -10.28 11.73
N VAL A 16 -57.23 -10.99 12.73
CA VAL A 16 -57.91 -12.14 13.36
C VAL A 16 -59.18 -11.70 14.07
N LEU A 17 -59.16 -10.58 14.82
CA LEU A 17 -60.34 -10.04 15.47
C LEU A 17 -61.44 -9.67 14.46
N LEU A 18 -61.08 -9.06 13.33
CA LEU A 18 -62.02 -8.75 12.25
C LEU A 18 -62.64 -10.01 11.64
N ILE A 19 -61.86 -11.07 11.43
CA ILE A 19 -62.38 -12.35 10.92
C ILE A 19 -63.37 -12.97 11.91
N VAL A 20 -63.05 -12.94 13.21
CA VAL A 20 -63.94 -13.45 14.27
C VAL A 20 -65.25 -12.65 14.32
N ASP A 21 -65.18 -11.33 14.22
CA ASP A 21 -66.35 -10.45 14.24
C ASP A 21 -67.28 -10.69 13.04
N VAL A 22 -66.71 -10.87 11.84
CA VAL A 22 -67.46 -11.23 10.62
C VAL A 22 -68.13 -12.60 10.76
N LEU A 23 -67.44 -13.59 11.35
CA LEU A 23 -67.99 -14.92 11.60
C LEU A 23 -69.16 -14.89 12.61
N VAL A 24 -68.99 -14.18 13.73
CA VAL A 24 -70.04 -14.05 14.75
C VAL A 24 -71.26 -13.34 14.18
N SER A 25 -71.05 -12.30 13.37
CA SER A 25 -72.13 -11.55 12.72
C SER A 25 -72.88 -12.39 11.68
N TYR A 26 -72.18 -13.27 10.95
CA TYR A 26 -72.79 -14.24 10.06
C TYR A 26 -73.66 -15.26 10.83
N PHE A 27 -73.13 -15.86 11.91
CA PHE A 27 -73.87 -16.86 12.69
C PHE A 27 -75.06 -16.30 13.48
N THR A 28 -75.02 -15.01 13.85
CA THR A 28 -76.15 -14.32 14.49
C THR A 28 -77.21 -13.84 13.51
N GLY A 29 -77.02 -14.07 12.20
CA GLY A 29 -77.97 -13.71 11.14
C GLY A 29 -78.02 -12.22 10.81
N THR A 30 -77.07 -11.43 11.31
CA THR A 30 -76.99 -9.99 11.06
C THR A 30 -76.33 -9.66 9.72
N LEU A 31 -75.57 -10.60 9.14
CA LEU A 31 -74.88 -10.47 7.87
C LEU A 31 -75.36 -11.53 6.86
N GLY A 32 -75.73 -11.09 5.66
CA GLY A 32 -76.11 -11.99 4.57
C GLY A 32 -74.90 -12.74 3.99
N GLU A 33 -75.14 -13.96 3.51
CA GLU A 33 -74.11 -14.91 3.04
C GLU A 33 -73.17 -14.33 1.96
N GLY A 34 -73.72 -13.59 0.99
CA GLY A 34 -72.92 -12.95 -0.06
C GLY A 34 -71.96 -11.87 0.47
N VAL A 35 -72.37 -11.11 1.49
CA VAL A 35 -71.54 -10.06 2.09
C VAL A 35 -70.45 -10.67 2.98
N ALA A 36 -70.79 -11.69 3.77
CA ALA A 36 -69.83 -12.42 4.60
C ALA A 36 -68.73 -13.08 3.75
N THR A 37 -69.11 -13.72 2.64
CA THR A 37 -68.17 -14.38 1.72
C THR A 37 -67.21 -13.38 1.08
N PHE A 38 -67.71 -12.22 0.63
CA PHE A 38 -66.90 -11.15 0.09
C PHE A 38 -65.91 -10.59 1.12
N LEU A 39 -66.37 -10.31 2.35
CA LEU A 39 -65.52 -9.78 3.42
C LEU A 39 -64.41 -10.76 3.81
N ILE A 40 -64.70 -12.05 3.90
CA ILE A 40 -63.69 -13.09 4.19
C ILE A 40 -62.66 -13.17 3.06
N GLN A 41 -63.08 -13.13 1.79
CA GLN A 41 -62.16 -13.12 0.65
C GLN A 41 -61.30 -11.85 0.61
N ALA A 42 -61.89 -10.68 0.87
CA ALA A 42 -61.16 -9.43 0.95
C ALA A 42 -60.12 -9.44 2.09
N LEU A 43 -60.51 -9.89 3.29
CA LEU A 43 -59.62 -10.07 4.44
C LEU A 43 -58.51 -11.07 4.15
N GLY A 44 -58.82 -12.19 3.50
CA GLY A 44 -57.85 -13.19 3.08
C GLY A 44 -56.83 -12.62 2.09
N THR A 45 -57.28 -11.87 1.09
CA THR A 45 -56.42 -11.23 0.08
C THR A 45 -55.48 -10.19 0.73
N VAL A 46 -56.00 -9.38 1.64
CA VAL A 46 -55.22 -8.40 2.41
C VAL A 46 -54.19 -9.11 3.29
N ALA A 47 -54.57 -10.20 3.96
CA ALA A 47 -53.66 -11.00 4.78
C ALA A 47 -52.52 -11.58 3.94
N THR A 48 -52.80 -12.12 2.74
CA THR A 48 -51.77 -12.62 1.83
C THR A 48 -50.83 -11.50 1.37
N LEU A 49 -51.36 -10.33 0.99
CA LEU A 49 -50.55 -9.17 0.61
C LEU A 49 -49.62 -8.70 1.74
N LEU A 50 -50.14 -8.63 2.97
CA LEU A 50 -49.35 -8.30 4.15
C LEU A 50 -48.25 -9.34 4.41
N PHE A 51 -48.57 -10.62 4.26
CA PHE A 51 -47.59 -11.71 4.42
C PHE A 51 -46.48 -11.63 3.36
N VAL A 52 -46.83 -11.38 2.09
CA VAL A 52 -45.85 -11.19 1.00
C VAL A 52 -44.98 -9.98 1.28
N GLY A 53 -45.56 -8.84 1.68
CA GLY A 53 -44.82 -7.63 2.04
C GLY A 53 -43.87 -7.84 3.23
N ALA A 54 -44.33 -8.52 4.27
CA ALA A 54 -43.52 -8.88 5.43
C ALA A 54 -42.36 -9.80 5.07
N THR A 55 -42.62 -10.80 4.23
CA THR A 55 -41.60 -11.73 3.72
C THR A 55 -40.55 -10.97 2.91
N PHE A 56 -40.97 -10.08 2.01
CA PHE A 56 -40.06 -9.24 1.22
C PHE A 56 -39.17 -8.36 2.11
N LEU A 57 -39.76 -7.69 3.10
CA LEU A 57 -39.02 -6.88 4.08
C LEU A 57 -38.02 -7.72 4.88
N THR A 58 -38.43 -8.92 5.30
CA THR A 58 -37.56 -9.84 6.06
C THR A 58 -36.40 -10.32 5.19
N VAL A 59 -36.65 -10.71 3.94
CA VAL A 59 -35.59 -11.09 2.99
C VAL A 59 -34.62 -9.93 2.76
N ARG A 60 -35.14 -8.69 2.62
CA ARG A 60 -34.30 -7.50 2.46
C ARG A 60 -33.45 -7.22 3.70
N GLN A 61 -34.02 -7.33 4.89
CA GLN A 61 -33.30 -7.19 6.16
C GLN A 61 -32.23 -8.28 6.30
N ASN A 62 -32.57 -9.54 6.05
CA ASN A 62 -31.63 -10.66 6.10
C ASN A 62 -30.47 -10.48 5.12
N ARG A 63 -30.72 -9.99 3.90
CA ARG A 63 -29.65 -9.68 2.94
C ARG A 63 -28.69 -8.63 3.48
N LYS A 64 -29.21 -7.55 4.08
CA LYS A 64 -28.39 -6.50 4.68
C LYS A 64 -27.55 -7.03 5.85
N THR A 65 -28.16 -7.83 6.73
CA THR A 65 -27.47 -8.45 7.87
C THR A 65 -26.40 -9.44 7.41
N ILE A 66 -26.66 -10.25 6.38
CA ILE A 66 -25.64 -11.15 5.80
C ILE A 66 -24.48 -10.35 5.21
N GLN A 67 -24.75 -9.22 4.54
CA GLN A 67 -23.71 -8.34 4.02
C GLN A 67 -22.87 -7.72 5.14
N GLU A 68 -23.51 -7.19 6.18
CA GLU A 68 -22.82 -6.64 7.36
C GLU A 68 -21.97 -7.73 8.06
N LEU A 69 -22.51 -8.94 8.26
CA LEU A 69 -21.76 -10.07 8.83
C LEU A 69 -20.59 -10.54 7.96
N ARG A 70 -20.71 -10.47 6.63
CA ARG A 70 -19.59 -10.77 5.73
C ARG A 70 -18.51 -9.71 5.83
N LYS A 71 -18.89 -8.43 5.84
CA LYS A 71 -17.96 -7.32 6.04
C LYS A 71 -17.23 -7.43 7.37
N ASP A 72 -17.92 -7.76 8.46
CA ASP A 72 -17.30 -7.94 9.78
C ASP A 72 -16.28 -9.09 9.80
N ARG A 73 -16.57 -10.20 9.10
CA ARG A 73 -15.63 -11.32 8.96
C ARG A 73 -14.42 -10.98 8.11
N GLU A 74 -14.63 -10.25 7.03
CA GLU A 74 -13.57 -9.84 6.11
C GLU A 74 -12.75 -8.67 6.66
N LYS A 75 -13.29 -7.87 7.59
CA LYS A 75 -12.63 -6.70 8.17
C LYS A 75 -11.24 -7.05 8.73
N GLN A 76 -11.11 -8.14 9.49
CA GLN A 76 -9.79 -8.55 10.01
C GLN A 76 -8.81 -8.95 8.90
N VAL A 77 -9.30 -9.65 7.88
CA VAL A 77 -8.48 -10.05 6.72
C VAL A 77 -7.99 -8.84 5.95
N VAL A 78 -8.83 -7.82 5.80
CA VAL A 78 -8.50 -6.55 5.15
C VAL A 78 -7.52 -5.75 6.00
N ILE A 79 -7.68 -5.73 7.33
CA ILE A 79 -6.72 -5.10 8.26
C ILE A 79 -5.33 -5.72 8.08
N ASP A 80 -5.21 -7.04 8.02
CA ASP A 80 -3.92 -7.71 7.82
C ASP A 80 -3.29 -7.30 6.47
N GLU A 81 -4.08 -7.24 5.40
CA GLU A 81 -3.60 -6.80 4.09
C GLU A 81 -3.13 -5.34 4.11
N LEU A 82 -3.90 -4.45 4.74
CA LEU A 82 -3.52 -3.06 4.91
C LEU A 82 -2.21 -2.92 5.69
N GLN A 83 -2.06 -3.69 6.79
CA GLN A 83 -0.92 -3.62 7.69
C GLN A 83 0.36 -4.22 7.11
N TYR A 84 0.26 -5.37 6.44
CA TYR A 84 1.43 -6.15 6.03
C TYR A 84 1.80 -6.00 4.56
N VAL A 85 0.89 -5.53 3.70
CA VAL A 85 1.13 -5.40 2.26
C VAL A 85 1.04 -3.94 1.82
N ILE A 86 -0.13 -3.31 1.97
CA ILE A 86 -0.41 -2.01 1.36
C ILE A 86 0.34 -0.88 2.05
N GLN A 87 0.24 -0.74 3.38
CA GLN A 87 0.90 0.35 4.11
C GLN A 87 2.44 0.27 4.01
N PRO A 88 3.09 -0.90 4.17
CA PRO A 88 4.52 -1.02 3.95
C PRO A 88 4.96 -0.67 2.53
N ALA A 89 4.17 -1.04 1.51
CA ALA A 89 4.46 -0.66 0.12
C ALA A 89 4.37 0.87 -0.08
N ILE A 90 3.35 1.52 0.51
CA ILE A 90 3.21 3.00 0.51
C ILE A 90 4.43 3.66 1.15
N ASP A 91 4.87 3.16 2.31
CA ASP A 91 5.98 3.74 3.08
C ASP A 91 7.30 3.60 2.31
N ARG A 92 7.55 2.43 1.70
CA ARG A 92 8.73 2.21 0.85
C ARG A 92 8.75 3.11 -0.37
N LEU A 93 7.63 3.23 -1.08
CA LEU A 93 7.53 4.13 -2.23
C LEU A 93 7.69 5.60 -1.80
N ALA A 94 7.17 5.99 -0.64
CA ALA A 94 7.40 7.34 -0.08
C ALA A 94 8.89 7.59 0.18
N GLY A 95 9.59 6.63 0.80
CA GLY A 95 11.03 6.71 1.03
C GLY A 95 11.83 6.75 -0.27
N ASN A 96 11.42 5.99 -1.30
CA ASN A 96 12.05 6.04 -2.62
C ASN A 96 11.86 7.41 -3.29
N ILE A 97 10.65 7.99 -3.21
CA ILE A 97 10.36 9.33 -3.73
C ILE A 97 11.27 10.36 -3.04
N GLU A 98 11.34 10.33 -1.71
CA GLU A 98 12.19 11.25 -0.93
C GLU A 98 13.66 11.14 -1.36
N LYS A 99 14.21 9.93 -1.46
CA LYS A 99 15.58 9.68 -1.92
C LYS A 99 15.82 10.20 -3.33
N LEU A 100 14.92 9.93 -4.26
CA LEU A 100 15.04 10.34 -5.66
C LEU A 100 14.91 11.86 -5.83
N GLU A 101 14.01 12.51 -5.08
CA GLU A 101 13.81 13.97 -5.10
C GLU A 101 14.96 14.72 -4.41
N ALA A 102 15.47 14.18 -3.31
CA ALA A 102 16.63 14.72 -2.61
C ALA A 102 17.93 14.51 -3.42
N GLY A 103 17.90 13.68 -4.46
CA GLY A 103 19.09 13.27 -5.19
C GLY A 103 19.98 12.30 -4.41
N PHE A 104 19.55 11.85 -3.22
CA PHE A 104 20.29 10.96 -2.34
C PHE A 104 19.99 9.50 -2.68
N VAL A 105 20.65 8.98 -3.71
CA VAL A 105 20.54 7.57 -4.08
C VAL A 105 21.86 6.89 -3.78
N GLY A 106 22.05 6.60 -2.49
CA GLY A 106 23.25 5.90 -2.04
C GLY A 106 23.45 4.61 -2.83
N TRP A 107 24.66 4.41 -3.35
CA TRP A 107 25.10 3.20 -4.02
C TRP A 107 26.06 2.45 -3.11
N LYS A 108 25.85 1.14 -2.96
CA LYS A 108 26.72 0.27 -2.18
C LYS A 108 27.15 -0.95 -3.01
N PRO A 109 28.44 -1.29 -3.04
CA PRO A 109 28.90 -2.55 -3.64
C PRO A 109 28.46 -3.74 -2.77
N GLY A 110 28.13 -4.88 -3.40
CA GLY A 110 27.51 -6.04 -2.74
C GLY A 110 28.37 -6.76 -1.71
N ASP A 111 29.68 -6.51 -1.74
CA ASP A 111 30.64 -7.24 -0.91
C ASP A 111 30.82 -6.64 0.50
N GLN A 112 30.11 -5.55 0.85
CA GLN A 112 30.17 -4.93 2.18
C GLN A 112 29.01 -5.39 3.07
N ALA A 113 29.32 -5.90 4.27
CA ALA A 113 28.33 -6.23 5.29
C ALA A 113 27.80 -4.96 6.00
N PHE A 114 26.49 -4.91 6.31
CA PHE A 114 25.82 -3.72 6.87
C PHE A 114 25.12 -3.94 8.22
N PRO A 115 24.91 -2.85 8.99
CA PRO A 115 24.10 -2.86 10.22
C PRO A 115 22.63 -3.20 9.92
N ALA A 116 21.97 -3.87 10.87
CA ALA A 116 20.69 -4.56 10.66
C ALA A 116 19.49 -3.63 10.39
N ASP A 117 19.63 -2.34 10.62
CA ASP A 117 18.60 -1.31 10.51
C ASP A 117 18.46 -0.72 9.10
N GLU A 118 19.49 -0.80 8.27
CA GLU A 118 19.40 -0.40 6.87
C GLU A 118 19.17 -1.63 5.96
N GLN A 119 17.96 -1.80 5.44
CA GLN A 119 17.63 -2.87 4.50
C GLN A 119 18.15 -2.54 3.09
N TRP A 120 19.31 -3.09 2.74
CA TRP A 120 19.92 -3.03 1.41
C TRP A 120 19.86 -4.40 0.73
N GLU A 121 19.82 -4.42 -0.61
CA GLU A 121 19.92 -5.70 -1.33
C GLU A 121 21.33 -6.31 -1.17
N PRO A 122 21.42 -7.63 -0.92
CA PRO A 122 22.68 -8.31 -0.61
C PRO A 122 23.69 -8.36 -1.77
N GLU A 123 23.27 -8.08 -3.00
CA GLU A 123 24.17 -8.06 -4.18
C GLU A 123 24.78 -6.67 -4.45
N GLY A 124 24.50 -5.70 -3.59
CA GLY A 124 24.84 -4.31 -3.83
C GLY A 124 23.89 -3.66 -4.82
N GLY A 125 23.75 -2.35 -4.70
CA GLY A 125 22.78 -1.62 -5.49
C GLY A 125 22.47 -0.26 -4.88
N LEU A 126 21.41 0.34 -5.39
CA LEU A 126 20.92 1.61 -4.91
C LEU A 126 20.11 1.43 -3.63
N SER A 127 20.04 2.48 -2.82
CA SER A 127 19.20 2.55 -1.61
C SER A 127 17.68 2.48 -1.87
N ILE A 128 17.27 2.27 -3.12
CA ILE A 128 15.88 2.21 -3.57
C ILE A 128 15.33 0.82 -3.24
N GLN A 129 14.19 0.79 -2.57
CA GLN A 129 13.60 -0.43 -2.05
C GLN A 129 12.50 -0.96 -2.97
N LYS A 130 12.45 -2.28 -3.16
CA LYS A 130 11.33 -2.97 -3.78
C LYS A 130 10.10 -2.94 -2.85
N PRO A 131 8.91 -2.53 -3.33
CA PRO A 131 7.73 -2.30 -2.50
C PRO A 131 7.22 -3.56 -1.81
N LEU A 132 7.46 -4.76 -2.36
CA LEU A 132 7.02 -6.05 -1.82
C LEU A 132 8.19 -6.89 -1.25
N SER A 133 9.02 -6.30 -0.39
CA SER A 133 10.13 -7.04 0.22
C SER A 133 9.67 -8.24 1.07
N LYS A 134 10.29 -9.40 0.82
CA LYS A 134 9.99 -10.70 1.47
C LYS A 134 10.20 -10.71 2.98
N THR A 135 10.98 -9.78 3.53
CA THR A 135 11.38 -9.80 4.95
C THR A 135 10.33 -9.27 5.92
N GLN A 136 9.27 -8.60 5.45
CA GLN A 136 8.25 -7.99 6.32
C GLN A 136 6.80 -8.26 5.90
N THR A 137 6.60 -9.05 4.86
CA THR A 137 5.27 -9.32 4.31
C THR A 137 4.79 -10.67 4.79
N ASP A 138 3.62 -10.72 5.45
CA ASP A 138 2.94 -11.99 5.75
C ASP A 138 2.54 -12.64 4.42
N GLU A 139 3.05 -13.85 4.15
CA GLU A 139 2.82 -14.57 2.89
C GLU A 139 1.34 -14.85 2.64
N ALA A 140 0.57 -15.13 3.69
CA ALA A 140 -0.86 -15.38 3.56
C ALA A 140 -1.62 -14.08 3.27
N ALA A 141 -1.21 -12.95 3.86
CA ALA A 141 -1.76 -11.63 3.51
C ALA A 141 -1.41 -11.23 2.08
N LEU A 142 -0.18 -11.50 1.64
CA LEU A 142 0.28 -11.24 0.28
C LEU A 142 -0.52 -12.04 -0.75
N LEU A 143 -0.73 -13.34 -0.54
CA LEU A 143 -1.51 -14.19 -1.44
C LEU A 143 -2.95 -13.70 -1.57
N ARG A 144 -3.61 -13.36 -0.45
CA ARG A 144 -4.97 -12.81 -0.47
C ARG A 144 -5.05 -11.47 -1.19
N SER A 145 -4.07 -10.61 -0.95
CA SER A 145 -3.96 -9.32 -1.65
C SER A 145 -3.79 -9.52 -3.16
N LYS A 146 -2.98 -10.50 -3.57
CA LYS A 146 -2.78 -10.85 -4.98
C LYS A 146 -4.04 -11.41 -5.64
N GLU A 147 -4.81 -12.21 -4.92
CA GLU A 147 -6.11 -12.72 -5.39
C GLU A 147 -7.15 -11.59 -5.53
N ARG A 148 -7.15 -10.62 -4.61
CA ARG A 148 -8.11 -9.50 -4.62
C ARG A 148 -7.73 -8.40 -5.62
N HIS A 149 -6.44 -8.10 -5.75
CA HIS A 149 -5.91 -6.99 -6.55
C HIS A 149 -4.78 -7.47 -7.49
N PRO A 150 -5.07 -8.36 -8.46
CA PRO A 150 -4.05 -8.93 -9.32
C PRO A 150 -3.32 -7.90 -10.19
N GLU A 151 -4.04 -6.87 -10.65
CA GLU A 151 -3.46 -5.78 -11.47
C GLU A 151 -2.44 -4.97 -10.67
N LEU A 152 -2.76 -4.57 -9.43
CA LEU A 152 -1.83 -3.88 -8.54
C LEU A 152 -0.55 -4.69 -8.34
N HIS A 153 -0.67 -5.99 -8.06
CA HIS A 153 0.50 -6.84 -7.85
C HIS A 153 1.35 -6.96 -9.12
N SER A 154 0.72 -7.07 -10.29
CA SER A 154 1.45 -7.04 -11.56
C SER A 154 2.20 -5.73 -11.76
N GLU A 155 1.63 -4.60 -11.34
CA GLU A 155 2.31 -3.31 -11.44
C GLU A 155 3.45 -3.15 -10.42
N LEU A 156 3.28 -3.67 -9.19
CA LEU A 156 4.34 -3.69 -8.19
C LEU A 156 5.50 -4.60 -8.61
N GLU A 157 5.21 -5.77 -9.19
CA GLU A 157 6.21 -6.66 -9.79
C GLU A 157 6.91 -5.98 -10.99
N SER A 158 6.17 -5.21 -11.81
CA SER A 158 6.77 -4.41 -12.88
C SER A 158 7.69 -3.31 -12.35
N TYR A 159 7.35 -2.70 -11.21
CA TYR A 159 8.20 -1.69 -10.58
C TYR A 159 9.52 -2.28 -10.08
N ASP A 160 9.54 -3.53 -9.63
CA ASP A 160 10.79 -4.20 -9.27
C ASP A 160 11.78 -4.23 -10.46
N THR A 161 11.26 -4.43 -11.68
CA THR A 161 12.07 -4.33 -12.91
C THR A 161 12.63 -2.92 -13.11
N THR A 162 11.83 -1.88 -12.85
CA THR A 162 12.29 -0.48 -12.92
C THR A 162 13.38 -0.17 -11.89
N VAL A 163 13.32 -0.77 -10.69
CA VAL A 163 14.39 -0.66 -9.68
C VAL A 163 15.66 -1.38 -10.15
N ASP A 164 15.52 -2.55 -10.78
CA ASP A 164 16.63 -3.31 -11.33
C ASP A 164 17.29 -2.56 -12.51
N ASP A 165 16.50 -1.96 -13.42
CA ASP A 165 16.96 -1.11 -14.53
C ASP A 165 17.76 0.09 -14.01
N LEU A 166 17.24 0.77 -12.98
CA LEU A 166 17.92 1.90 -12.34
C LEU A 166 19.26 1.47 -11.71
N THR A 167 19.26 0.30 -11.05
CA THR A 167 20.46 -0.29 -10.45
C THR A 167 21.49 -0.68 -11.50
N ALA A 168 21.06 -1.23 -12.64
CA ALA A 168 21.91 -1.54 -13.77
C ALA A 168 22.53 -0.27 -14.38
N ALA A 169 21.75 0.79 -14.57
CA ALA A 169 22.25 2.08 -15.08
C ALA A 169 23.32 2.68 -14.14
N ALA A 170 23.14 2.57 -12.82
CA ALA A 170 24.15 2.99 -11.85
C ALA A 170 25.42 2.13 -11.94
N ARG A 171 25.26 0.81 -12.10
CA ARG A 171 26.39 -0.12 -12.30
C ARG A 171 27.19 0.22 -13.55
N ASP A 172 26.53 0.62 -14.63
CA ASP A 172 27.21 1.01 -15.87
C ASP A 172 28.04 2.28 -15.71
N VAL A 173 27.53 3.30 -15.02
CA VAL A 173 28.34 4.48 -14.66
C VAL A 173 29.57 4.07 -13.85
N VAL A 174 29.42 3.17 -12.87
CA VAL A 174 30.53 2.67 -12.06
C VAL A 174 31.54 1.89 -12.89
N ARG A 175 31.07 1.04 -13.79
CA ARG A 175 31.92 0.24 -14.67
C ARG A 175 32.72 1.12 -15.64
N THR A 176 32.10 2.16 -16.19
CA THR A 176 32.73 3.05 -17.18
C THR A 176 33.65 4.08 -16.51
N ALA A 177 33.19 4.80 -15.47
CA ALA A 177 33.97 5.88 -14.85
C ALA A 177 34.85 5.43 -13.68
N GLY A 178 34.55 4.30 -13.04
CA GLY A 178 35.26 3.82 -11.85
C GLY A 178 36.77 3.70 -12.03
N PRO A 179 37.28 3.06 -13.10
CA PRO A 179 38.72 2.94 -13.34
C PRO A 179 39.42 4.29 -13.47
N GLU A 180 38.85 5.22 -14.24
CA GLU A 180 39.44 6.54 -14.47
C GLU A 180 39.40 7.43 -13.22
N LEU A 181 38.30 7.39 -12.47
CA LEU A 181 38.20 8.06 -11.17
C LEU A 181 39.23 7.52 -10.18
N THR A 182 39.41 6.20 -10.13
CA THR A 182 40.41 5.55 -9.26
C THR A 182 41.81 6.02 -9.63
N ALA A 183 42.17 5.95 -10.91
CA ALA A 183 43.47 6.38 -11.41
C ALA A 183 43.72 7.87 -11.13
N LYS A 184 42.69 8.71 -11.27
CA LYS A 184 42.77 10.15 -10.95
C LYS A 184 43.01 10.37 -9.45
N VAL A 185 42.30 9.67 -8.57
CA VAL A 185 42.51 9.76 -7.12
C VAL A 185 43.93 9.31 -6.75
N GLU A 186 44.39 8.17 -7.25
CA GLU A 186 45.73 7.65 -6.96
C GLU A 186 46.86 8.55 -7.46
N ARG A 187 46.68 9.21 -8.62
CA ARG A 187 47.66 10.12 -9.21
C ARG A 187 47.67 11.50 -8.55
N ASP A 188 46.49 12.08 -8.36
CA ASP A 188 46.35 13.50 -8.03
C ASP A 188 46.20 13.75 -6.52
N VAL A 189 46.07 12.70 -5.71
CA VAL A 189 45.98 12.77 -4.24
C VAL A 189 47.24 12.18 -3.59
N PRO A 190 48.40 12.85 -3.68
CA PRO A 190 49.60 12.38 -3.01
C PRO A 190 49.43 12.53 -1.50
N ARG A 191 49.37 11.41 -0.77
CA ARG A 191 49.44 11.36 0.70
C ARG A 191 48.29 12.02 1.44
N PHE A 192 47.03 11.71 1.10
CA PHE A 192 46.03 11.78 2.16
C PHE A 192 46.39 10.73 3.21
N ASP A 193 46.60 11.16 4.45
CA ASP A 193 46.93 10.25 5.54
C ASP A 193 45.69 9.46 5.95
N PHE A 194 45.36 8.43 5.15
CA PHE A 194 44.30 7.45 5.45
C PHE A 194 44.64 6.59 6.69
N SER A 195 45.79 6.85 7.34
CA SER A 195 46.30 6.18 8.53
C SER A 195 45.50 6.45 9.81
N ARG A 196 44.62 7.46 9.85
CA ARG A 196 43.68 7.68 10.98
C ARG A 196 42.38 6.86 10.89
N GLY A 197 42.33 5.95 9.92
CA GLY A 197 41.24 4.99 9.73
C GLY A 197 41.31 4.52 8.30
N SER A 198 41.83 3.32 8.08
CA SER A 198 42.10 2.74 6.77
C SER A 198 40.86 2.83 5.87
N MET A 199 40.83 3.82 4.98
CA MET A 199 39.88 3.85 3.88
C MET A 199 40.67 3.71 2.59
N SER A 200 40.53 2.55 1.95
CA SER A 200 40.89 2.38 0.55
C SER A 200 40.04 3.34 -0.29
N VAL A 201 40.57 3.77 -1.44
CA VAL A 201 39.75 4.40 -2.48
C VAL A 201 38.63 3.41 -2.82
N ASP A 202 37.38 3.81 -2.58
CA ASP A 202 36.18 3.02 -2.87
C ASP A 202 35.42 3.76 -3.98
N PRO A 203 35.68 3.43 -5.26
CA PRO A 203 35.07 4.13 -6.41
C PRO A 203 33.54 4.12 -6.38
N PRO A 204 32.85 3.03 -6.01
CA PRO A 204 31.41 3.03 -5.70
C PRO A 204 30.97 4.14 -4.74
N ARG A 205 31.72 4.36 -3.67
CA ARG A 205 31.41 5.38 -2.65
C ARG A 205 31.72 6.80 -3.14
N LEU A 206 32.80 6.98 -3.90
CA LEU A 206 33.09 8.27 -4.55
C LEU A 206 32.00 8.61 -5.59
N LEU A 207 31.57 7.62 -6.36
CA LEU A 207 30.53 7.77 -7.36
C LEU A 207 29.16 8.06 -6.75
N SER A 208 28.79 7.44 -5.62
CA SER A 208 27.56 7.83 -4.94
C SER A 208 27.58 9.31 -4.60
N TYR A 209 28.69 9.85 -4.06
CA TYR A 209 28.80 11.28 -3.80
C TYR A 209 28.81 12.17 -5.06
N LEU A 210 29.47 11.74 -6.14
CA LEU A 210 29.51 12.50 -7.40
C LEU A 210 28.17 12.49 -8.14
N LEU A 211 27.38 11.42 -7.97
CA LEU A 211 26.05 11.23 -8.55
C LEU A 211 24.93 11.81 -7.68
N ASP A 212 25.13 11.89 -6.37
CA ASP A 212 24.20 12.46 -5.38
C ASP A 212 24.43 13.97 -5.19
N GLY A 213 25.61 14.48 -5.54
CA GLY A 213 26.04 15.88 -5.42
C GLY A 213 25.38 16.89 -6.38
N GLU A 214 24.21 16.57 -6.96
CA GLU A 214 23.28 17.58 -7.50
C GLU A 214 22.38 18.20 -6.38
N GLY A 215 22.46 17.72 -5.13
CA GLY A 215 21.72 18.32 -4.01
C GLY A 215 22.23 17.99 -2.60
N ARG A 216 22.83 19.00 -1.94
CA ARG A 216 23.08 19.14 -0.48
C ARG A 216 24.32 18.50 0.15
N GLU A 217 24.59 19.05 1.34
CA GLU A 217 25.88 19.29 1.98
C GLU A 217 26.68 18.03 2.36
N TYR A 218 27.97 18.12 2.09
CA TYR A 218 29.09 17.23 2.40
C TYR A 218 29.33 16.94 3.91
N ARG A 219 28.30 17.06 4.75
CA ARG A 219 28.44 17.23 6.20
C ARG A 219 28.76 15.94 6.97
N ASP A 220 28.42 14.77 6.41
CA ASP A 220 28.63 13.45 7.04
C ASP A 220 29.82 12.66 6.45
N LEU A 221 30.63 13.30 5.62
CA LEU A 221 31.86 12.67 5.13
C LEU A 221 32.90 12.58 6.25
N HIS A 222 33.56 11.43 6.37
CA HIS A 222 34.84 11.38 7.05
C HIS A 222 35.72 12.50 6.48
N THR A 223 36.32 13.29 7.37
CA THR A 223 36.99 14.57 7.07
C THR A 223 37.90 14.59 5.83
N GLY A 224 38.46 13.45 5.40
CA GLY A 224 39.27 13.37 4.19
C GLY A 224 38.51 13.37 2.86
N TRP A 225 37.36 12.70 2.76
CA TRP A 225 36.58 12.67 1.51
C TRP A 225 35.84 13.99 1.25
N SER A 226 35.35 14.67 2.30
CA SER A 226 34.78 16.02 2.17
C SER A 226 35.83 17.00 1.67
N GLN A 227 37.02 17.01 2.27
CA GLN A 227 38.10 17.89 1.83
C GLN A 227 38.52 17.61 0.37
N LEU A 228 38.60 16.34 -0.02
CA LEU A 228 38.93 15.97 -1.40
C LEU A 228 37.86 16.48 -2.39
N LEU A 229 36.58 16.27 -2.08
CA LEU A 229 35.48 16.69 -2.94
C LEU A 229 35.29 18.22 -2.95
N GLU A 230 35.55 18.92 -1.84
CA GLU A 230 35.55 20.38 -1.80
C GLU A 230 36.64 20.99 -2.68
N GLN A 231 37.83 20.38 -2.71
CA GLN A 231 38.98 20.91 -3.45
C GLN A 231 38.99 20.49 -4.92
N ARG A 232 38.51 19.28 -5.25
CA ARG A 232 38.69 18.64 -6.56
C ARG A 232 37.39 18.11 -7.17
N GLY A 233 36.24 18.33 -6.53
CA GLY A 233 34.95 17.78 -6.96
C GLY A 233 34.58 18.15 -8.40
N ASP A 234 34.88 19.38 -8.82
CA ASP A 234 34.60 19.83 -10.20
C ASP A 234 35.47 19.10 -11.24
N GLU A 235 36.72 18.77 -10.91
CA GLU A 235 37.57 17.97 -11.79
C GLU A 235 37.07 16.52 -11.91
N PHE A 236 36.58 15.94 -10.81
CA PHE A 236 35.99 14.60 -10.84
C PHE A 236 34.65 14.59 -11.59
N ARG A 237 33.83 15.63 -11.47
CA ARG A 237 32.60 15.80 -12.27
C ARG A 237 32.90 15.97 -13.75
N ALA A 238 33.91 16.78 -14.10
CA ALA A 238 34.33 16.97 -15.49
C ALA A 238 34.83 15.65 -16.08
N LEU A 239 35.64 14.87 -15.35
CA LEU A 239 36.07 13.55 -15.79
C LEU A 239 34.89 12.58 -15.95
N LEU A 240 33.90 12.65 -15.06
CA LEU A 240 32.69 11.84 -15.15
C LEU A 240 31.84 12.20 -16.39
N ASP A 241 31.75 13.49 -16.73
CA ASP A 241 31.10 13.97 -17.95
C ASP A 241 31.89 13.67 -19.23
N GLU A 242 33.21 13.50 -19.15
CA GLU A 242 34.04 13.12 -20.29
C GLU A 242 33.95 11.61 -20.58
N VAL A 243 34.03 10.80 -19.53
CA VAL A 243 34.21 9.34 -19.67
C VAL A 243 32.91 8.56 -19.67
N ALA A 244 31.87 9.05 -18.99
CA ALA A 244 30.60 8.33 -18.80
C ALA A 244 29.36 9.19 -19.10
N LEU A 245 29.44 10.11 -20.07
CA LEU A 245 28.35 11.03 -20.41
C LEU A 245 27.03 10.29 -20.72
N GLU A 246 27.11 9.27 -21.55
CA GLU A 246 25.95 8.51 -22.03
C GLU A 246 25.31 7.73 -20.88
N GLU A 247 26.12 7.01 -20.09
CA GLU A 247 25.67 6.25 -18.93
C GLU A 247 25.07 7.16 -17.85
N ARG A 248 25.65 8.34 -17.62
CA ARG A 248 25.07 9.35 -16.72
C ARG A 248 23.71 9.84 -17.21
N GLN A 249 23.57 10.06 -18.52
CA GLN A 249 22.31 10.51 -19.09
C GLN A 249 21.24 9.41 -18.99
N GLN A 250 21.61 8.16 -19.22
CA GLN A 250 20.75 7.01 -19.01
C GLN A 250 20.33 6.89 -17.54
N LEU A 251 21.27 6.98 -16.59
CA LEU A 251 20.95 6.98 -15.16
C LEU A 251 19.99 8.12 -14.78
N ARG A 252 20.17 9.32 -15.33
CA ARG A 252 19.24 10.44 -15.10
C ARG A 252 17.85 10.17 -15.68
N ASN A 253 17.75 9.52 -16.83
CA ASN A 253 16.48 9.12 -17.42
C ASN A 253 15.78 8.05 -16.57
N GLU A 254 16.52 7.03 -16.12
CA GLU A 254 15.98 6.00 -15.23
C GLU A 254 15.55 6.61 -13.89
N LYS A 255 16.33 7.50 -13.27
CA LYS A 255 15.92 8.21 -12.04
C LYS A 255 14.57 8.92 -12.21
N ARG A 256 14.36 9.58 -13.35
CA ARG A 256 13.08 10.27 -13.66
C ARG A 256 11.93 9.27 -13.87
N ARG A 257 12.18 8.17 -14.59
CA ARG A 257 11.21 7.10 -14.80
C ARG A 257 10.79 6.46 -13.48
N THR A 258 11.76 6.03 -12.67
CA THR A 258 11.51 5.44 -11.35
C THR A 258 10.73 6.39 -10.45
N LEU A 259 11.10 7.68 -10.42
CA LEU A 259 10.37 8.68 -9.62
C LEU A 259 8.91 8.84 -10.06
N ALA A 260 8.67 8.88 -11.37
CA ALA A 260 7.32 8.99 -11.92
C ALA A 260 6.48 7.75 -11.57
N GLU A 261 7.03 6.55 -11.74
CA GLU A 261 6.37 5.29 -11.39
C GLU A 261 6.13 5.18 -9.88
N SER A 262 7.08 5.58 -9.04
CA SER A 262 6.90 5.60 -7.58
C SER A 262 5.74 6.49 -7.14
N ARG A 263 5.63 7.69 -7.74
CA ARG A 263 4.53 8.61 -7.43
C ARG A 263 3.18 8.05 -7.88
N ARG A 264 3.12 7.46 -9.08
CA ARG A 264 1.91 6.81 -9.60
C ARG A 264 1.44 5.70 -8.68
N LEU A 265 2.29 4.70 -8.44
CA LEU A 265 1.96 3.52 -7.63
C LEU A 265 1.62 3.87 -6.19
N ARG A 266 2.32 4.85 -5.61
CA ARG A 266 1.98 5.34 -4.26
C ARG A 266 0.58 5.96 -4.22
N SER A 267 0.20 6.72 -5.25
CA SER A 267 -1.14 7.28 -5.36
C SER A 267 -2.20 6.18 -5.45
N ASP A 268 -1.97 5.19 -6.32
CA ASP A 268 -2.90 4.07 -6.54
C ASP A 268 -3.08 3.24 -5.26
N LEU A 269 -1.98 2.95 -4.55
CA LEU A 269 -2.02 2.26 -3.25
C LEU A 269 -2.76 3.05 -2.17
N ILE A 270 -2.60 4.38 -2.13
CA ILE A 270 -3.34 5.25 -1.19
C ILE A 270 -4.83 5.21 -1.50
N GLU A 271 -5.22 5.23 -2.78
CA GLU A 271 -6.62 5.14 -3.19
C GLU A 271 -7.24 3.79 -2.80
N ILE A 272 -6.52 2.68 -3.04
CA ILE A 272 -6.94 1.34 -2.63
C ILE A 272 -7.08 1.26 -1.12
N ARG A 273 -6.11 1.77 -0.36
CA ARG A 273 -6.18 1.83 1.10
C ARG A 273 -7.43 2.58 1.56
N ASN A 274 -7.67 3.79 1.03
CA ASN A 274 -8.81 4.60 1.42
C ASN A 274 -10.14 3.91 1.08
N THR A 275 -10.21 3.26 -0.09
CA THR A 275 -11.38 2.47 -0.51
C THR A 275 -11.67 1.32 0.45
N LEU A 276 -10.65 0.55 0.83
CA LEU A 276 -10.78 -0.54 1.80
C LEU A 276 -11.17 -0.01 3.20
N GLN A 277 -10.62 1.13 3.61
CA GLN A 277 -11.00 1.77 4.87
C GLN A 277 -12.47 2.19 4.90
N GLU A 278 -12.96 2.81 3.82
CA GLU A 278 -14.36 3.23 3.71
C GLU A 278 -15.31 2.03 3.60
N GLU A 279 -14.96 1.02 2.81
CA GLU A 279 -15.81 -0.14 2.57
C GLU A 279 -16.04 -0.97 3.84
N TYR A 280 -14.99 -1.14 4.64
CA TYR A 280 -14.98 -1.99 5.84
C TYR A 280 -15.05 -1.21 7.16
N GLY A 281 -15.14 0.12 7.10
CA GLY A 281 -15.17 0.97 8.29
C GLY A 281 -13.93 0.78 9.17
N ILE A 282 -12.75 0.76 8.53
CA ILE A 282 -11.46 0.57 9.19
C ILE A 282 -10.82 1.93 9.45
N SER A 283 -10.57 2.25 10.72
CA SER A 283 -9.86 3.48 11.09
C SER A 283 -8.36 3.37 10.82
N VAL A 284 -7.67 4.50 10.57
CA VAL A 284 -6.21 4.52 10.35
C VAL A 284 -5.45 3.83 11.50
N ASN A 285 -5.95 4.00 12.73
CA ASN A 285 -5.34 3.47 13.95
C ASN A 285 -5.50 1.94 14.10
N GLU A 286 -6.41 1.30 13.36
CA GLU A 286 -6.68 -0.15 13.48
C GLU A 286 -5.63 -1.01 12.74
N PHE A 287 -4.81 -0.43 11.85
CA PHE A 287 -3.79 -1.17 11.07
C PHE A 287 -2.39 -0.52 11.09
N THR A 288 -2.19 0.53 11.90
CA THR A 288 -0.86 1.14 12.11
C THR A 288 -0.16 0.50 13.31
N ARG A 289 1.15 0.21 13.16
CA ARG A 289 1.96 -0.58 14.12
C ARG A 289 2.03 -0.03 15.55
N GLU A 290 1.72 1.24 15.80
CA GLU A 290 1.90 1.87 17.13
C GLU A 290 0.99 1.30 18.24
N ASN A 291 -0.19 0.73 17.93
CA ASN A 291 -1.14 0.30 18.98
C ASN A 291 -1.18 -1.22 19.27
N LEU A 292 -0.53 -2.07 18.47
CA LEU A 292 -0.53 -3.52 18.75
C LEU A 292 0.44 -3.93 19.87
N VAL A 293 1.40 -3.07 20.22
CA VAL A 293 2.25 -3.25 21.40
C VAL A 293 1.45 -2.99 22.69
N GLU A 294 0.49 -2.06 22.69
CA GLU A 294 -0.38 -1.80 23.86
C GLU A 294 -1.47 -2.86 24.05
N SER A 295 -1.92 -3.54 22.99
CA SER A 295 -2.88 -4.64 23.12
C SER A 295 -2.28 -6.00 23.53
N ALA A 296 -0.94 -6.09 23.59
CA ALA A 296 -0.20 -7.30 23.93
C ALA A 296 0.51 -7.23 25.31
N THR A 297 0.29 -6.15 26.08
CA THR A 297 0.73 -5.94 27.48
C THR A 297 -0.45 -5.80 28.42
#